data_AF-A0A314UJH8-F1
#
_entry.id   AF-A0A314UJH8-F1
#
_cell.length_a   1.000
_cell.length_b   1.000
_cell.length_c   1.000
_cell.angle_alpha   90.00
_cell.angle_beta   90.00
_cell.angle_gamma   90.00
#
_symmetry.space_group_name_H-M   'P 1'
#
loop_
_entity.id
_entity.type
_entity.pdbx_description
1 polymer ?
#
loop_
_entity_poly.entity_id
_entity_poly.type
_entity_poly.pdbx_seq_one_letter_code
_entity_poly.pdbx_strand_id
1 'polypeptide(L)' 'MSGEKDRYSLGAFAVPVEGTIIKAPKELVDEEYPQILKEFDYMDFTNFSYSEERKAIDSARQVFVFAGIST' A
#
# COMPACT_ATOMS: atom_id res chain seq x y z
N MET A 1 -5.33 10.11 -19.97
CA MET A 1 -4.37 10.65 -20.95
C MET A 1 -5.13 10.96 -22.23
N SER A 2 -5.77 12.14 -22.32
CA SER A 2 -6.70 12.48 -23.42
C SER A 2 -6.51 13.92 -23.92
N GLY A 3 -5.27 14.40 -23.90
CA GLY A 3 -4.94 15.75 -24.39
C GLY A 3 -4.49 15.73 -25.84
N GLU A 4 -4.62 16.86 -26.53
CA GLU A 4 -4.26 17.01 -27.95
C GLU A 4 -2.75 17.10 -28.22
N LYS A 5 -1.92 17.09 -27.17
CA LYS A 5 -0.46 17.19 -27.27
C LYS A 5 0.21 16.04 -26.54
N ASP A 6 1.41 15.71 -27.01
CA ASP A 6 2.28 14.74 -26.35
C ASP A 6 2.59 15.19 -24.91
N ARG A 7 2.43 14.25 -23.97
CA ARG A 7 2.83 14.41 -22.58
C ARG A 7 3.99 13.46 -22.28
N TYR A 8 5.16 14.04 -22.05
CA TYR A 8 6.33 13.33 -21.54
C TYR A 8 6.37 13.47 -20.01
N SER A 9 6.59 12.36 -19.29
CA SER A 9 6.74 12.37 -17.84
C SER A 9 7.72 11.30 -17.38
N LEU A 10 8.50 11.62 -16.36
CA LEU A 10 9.42 10.71 -15.67
C LEU A 10 9.01 10.62 -14.20
N GLY A 11 8.97 9.41 -13.66
CA GLY A 11 8.79 9.17 -12.23
C GLY A 11 9.89 8.25 -11.71
N ALA A 12 10.53 8.65 -10.61
CA ALA A 12 11.46 7.82 -9.87
C ALA A 12 10.92 7.68 -8.44
N PHE A 13 10.79 6.45 -7.96
CA PHE A 13 10.21 6.15 -6.66
C PHE A 13 11.22 5.38 -5.83
N ALA A 14 11.46 5.84 -4.60
CA ALA A 14 12.14 5.03 -3.61
C ALA A 14 11.14 4.02 -3.05
N VAL A 15 11.50 2.74 -3.10
CA VAL A 15 10.67 1.64 -2.58
C VAL A 15 11.46 0.84 -1.54
N PRO A 16 10.79 0.23 -0.56
CA PRO A 16 11.42 -0.71 0.36
C PRO A 16 12.16 -1.82 -0.39
N VAL A 17 13.26 -2.31 0.19
CA VAL A 17 13.98 -3.47 -0.34
C VAL A 17 13.16 -4.75 -0.13
N GLU A 18 13.39 -5.76 -0.95
CA GLU A 18 12.76 -7.08 -0.79
C GLU A 18 12.99 -7.65 0.62
N GLY A 19 11.94 -8.24 1.21
CA GLY A 19 11.96 -8.73 2.59
C GLY A 19 11.69 -7.66 3.66
N THR A 20 11.44 -6.40 3.27
CA THR A 20 11.10 -5.34 4.24
C THR A 20 9.70 -5.55 4.80
N ILE A 21 9.62 -5.73 6.12
CA ILE A 21 8.36 -5.72 6.85
C ILE A 21 7.90 -4.28 7.10
N ILE A 22 6.77 -3.92 6.50
CA ILE A 22 6.05 -2.67 6.74
C ILE A 22 5.30 -2.78 8.06
N LYS A 23 5.52 -1.80 8.93
CA LYS A 23 4.87 -1.67 10.23
C LYS A 23 4.71 -0.21 10.61
N ALA A 24 3.73 0.07 11.47
CA ALA A 24 3.58 1.40 12.05
C ALA A 24 4.78 1.71 12.97
N PRO A 25 5.34 2.93 12.92
CA PRO A 25 6.30 3.38 13.92
C PRO A 25 5.67 3.27 15.32
N LYS A 26 6.43 2.75 16.29
CA LYS A 26 5.90 2.49 17.64
C LYS A 26 5.49 3.76 18.35
N GLU A 27 6.10 4.87 17.99
CA GLU A 27 5.87 6.21 18.54
C GLU A 27 4.54 6.81 18.05
N LEU A 28 3.91 6.22 17.03
CA LEU A 28 2.63 6.63 16.46
C LEU A 28 1.49 5.65 16.79
N VAL A 29 1.75 4.67 17.66
CA VAL A 29 0.76 3.68 18.10
C VAL A 29 0.59 3.79 19.61
N ASP A 30 -0.61 4.17 20.04
CA ASP A 30 -0.98 4.32 21.44
C ASP A 30 -2.46 3.95 21.68
N GLU A 31 -2.98 4.28 22.86
CA GLU A 31 -4.38 3.97 23.23
C GLU A 31 -5.41 4.81 22.44
N GLU A 32 -5.05 6.02 22.01
CA GLU A 32 -5.92 6.90 21.21
C GLU A 32 -5.84 6.54 19.71
N TYR A 33 -4.65 6.16 19.25
CA TYR A 33 -4.35 5.76 17.88
C TYR A 33 -3.85 4.31 17.82
N PRO A 34 -4.73 3.32 17.99
CA PRO A 34 -4.33 1.92 17.97
C PRO A 34 -3.88 1.51 16.56
N GLN A 35 -3.05 0.46 16.51
CA GLN A 35 -2.64 -0.15 15.26
C GLN A 35 -3.86 -0.72 14.52
N ILE A 36 -4.06 -0.29 13.27
CA ILE A 36 -5.20 -0.71 12.43
C ILE A 36 -4.79 -1.68 11.28
N LEU A 37 -3.49 -1.80 11.01
CA LEU A 37 -2.93 -2.70 10.01
C LEU A 37 -2.01 -3.72 10.67
N LYS A 38 -2.10 -4.99 10.30
CA LYS A 38 -1.09 -6.00 10.65
C LYS A 38 0.24 -5.63 9.99
N GLU A 39 1.35 -6.05 10.57
CA GLU A 39 2.66 -5.94 9.89
C GLU A 39 2.67 -6.87 8.66
N PHE A 40 3.29 -6.44 7.57
CA PHE A 40 3.29 -7.22 6.32
C PHE A 40 4.56 -7.00 5.49
N ASP A 41 4.91 -7.98 4.66
CA ASP A 41 6.00 -7.83 3.70
C ASP A 41 5.60 -6.93 2.52
N TYR A 42 6.48 -5.99 2.17
CA TYR A 42 6.24 -5.03 1.09
C TYR A 42 5.98 -5.70 -0.26
N MET A 43 6.70 -6.78 -0.59
CA MET A 43 6.55 -7.48 -1.86
C MET A 43 5.25 -8.28 -1.91
N ASP A 44 4.79 -8.84 -0.80
CA ASP A 44 3.50 -9.52 -0.74
C ASP A 44 2.35 -8.54 -1.03
N PHE A 45 2.37 -7.35 -0.42
CA PHE A 45 1.38 -6.32 -0.72
C PHE A 45 1.49 -5.84 -2.17
N THR A 46 2.71 -5.67 -2.67
CA THR A 46 2.96 -5.24 -4.06
C THR A 46 2.36 -6.25 -5.05
N ASN A 47 2.60 -7.54 -4.84
CA ASN A 47 2.04 -8.63 -5.64
C ASN A 47 0.50 -8.65 -5.58
N PHE A 48 -0.09 -8.50 -4.40
CA PHE A 48 -1.53 -8.33 -4.25
C PHE A 48 -2.05 -7.09 -5.01
N SER A 49 -1.35 -5.96 -4.92
CA SER A 49 -1.75 -4.71 -5.57
C SER A 49 -1.72 -4.76 -7.10
N TYR A 50 -1.05 -5.76 -7.69
CA TYR A 50 -1.04 -6.03 -9.13
C TYR A 50 -1.88 -7.26 -9.54
N SER A 51 -2.51 -7.95 -8.58
CA SER A 51 -3.32 -9.13 -8.88
C SER A 51 -4.66 -8.78 -9.53
N GLU A 52 -5.29 -9.78 -10.16
CA GLU A 52 -6.64 -9.64 -10.72
C GLU A 52 -7.70 -9.38 -9.64
N GLU A 53 -7.53 -10.00 -8.46
CA GLU A 53 -8.42 -9.86 -7.30
C GLU A 53 -8.55 -8.39 -6.86
N ARG A 54 -7.46 -7.62 -7.02
CA ARG A 54 -7.44 -6.19 -6.70
C ARG A 54 -8.37 -5.35 -7.59
N LYS A 55 -8.69 -5.75 -8.83
CA LYS A 55 -9.44 -4.90 -9.79
C LYS A 55 -10.81 -4.45 -9.27
N ALA A 56 -11.44 -5.24 -8.40
CA ALA A 56 -12.72 -4.91 -7.78
C ALA A 56 -12.61 -3.99 -6.55
N ILE A 57 -11.38 -3.68 -6.10
CA ILE A 57 -11.10 -2.97 -4.86
C ILE A 57 -10.64 -1.54 -5.18
N ASP A 58 -11.33 -0.57 -4.58
CA ASP A 58 -10.91 0.84 -4.60
C ASP A 58 -9.46 0.99 -4.13
N SER A 59 -8.66 1.79 -4.84
CA SER A 59 -7.23 1.90 -4.55
C SER A 59 -6.92 2.36 -3.13
N ALA A 60 -7.76 3.21 -2.54
CA ALA A 60 -7.56 3.68 -1.16
C ALA A 60 -7.87 2.59 -0.12
N ARG A 61 -8.55 1.51 -0.52
CA ARG A 61 -8.97 0.41 0.37
C ARG A 61 -8.07 -0.82 0.30
N GLN A 62 -7.16 -0.91 -0.68
CA GLN A 62 -6.35 -2.11 -0.91
C GLN A 62 -5.53 -2.53 0.30
N VAL A 63 -4.88 -1.58 0.97
CA VAL A 63 -4.06 -1.88 2.16
C VAL A 63 -4.91 -2.39 3.33
N PHE A 64 -6.15 -1.90 3.47
CA PHE A 64 -7.08 -2.38 4.49
C PHE A 64 -7.64 -3.76 4.18
N VAL A 65 -7.86 -4.10 2.91
CA VAL A 65 -8.25 -5.46 2.53
C VAL A 65 -7.11 -6.44 2.77
N PHE A 66 -5.88 -6.04 2.44
CA PHE A 66 -4.70 -6.90 2.56
C PHE A 66 -4.24 -7.08 4.02
N ALA A 67 -4.20 -5.99 4.78
CA ALA A 67 -3.57 -5.91 6.08
C ALA A 67 -4.47 -5.35 7.20
N GLY A 68 -5.72 -4.99 6.94
CA GLY A 68 -6.62 -4.52 7.97
C GLY A 68 -6.77 -5.54 9.10
N ILE A 69 -6.68 -5.06 10.34
CA ILE A 69 -7.02 -5.85 11.51
C ILE A 69 -8.55 -5.79 11.63
N SER A 70 -9.22 -6.94 11.59
CA SER A 70 -10.64 -6.99 11.90
C SER A 70 -10.84 -6.58 13.36
N THR A 71 -11.52 -5.46 13.60
CA THR A 71 -12.10 -5.10 14.88
C THR A 71 -13.39 -5.86 15.14
#